data_AF-H2LQP4-F1
#
_entry.id   AF-H2LQP4-F1
#
_cell.length_a   1.000
_cell.length_b   1.000
_cell.length_c   1.000
_cell.angle_alpha   90.00
_cell.angle_beta   90.00
_cell.angle_gamma   90.00
#
_symmetry.space_group_name_H-M   'P 1'
#
loop_
_entity.id
_entity.type
_entity.pdbx_description
1 polymer ?
#
loop_
_entity_poly.entity_id
_entity_poly.type
_entity_poly.pdbx_seq_one_letter_code
_entity_poly.pdbx_strand_id
1 'polypeptide(L)'
;MSNLKQKAEGKSDGEDSPDGGWGWVLVVAMFVSMSLVFGLMRSLGIFFMEFVQYFEESAQAISWISSIGLAAQQFFSPLSAALCNAFNARAVVMTGGFLAGLGLILASQATCLVHLYLTMGLISGLGWGLIFTPMVATVIANFSHRRTLALGLGFSSIGLSSFAFNPLFQLLVETYAWRGALLILGGLSLNIVPCGALIRPQPRPKALQKESKSTLSCSDVLRRFSSYLELSLLLERPYITYTLGVSLFNVGYFVPYFHLVAHSRQAGFSQYQAAFVVSAAGATDICGRVVSGWFSDLGHFRLIHLLSFWTLLVGLFIMLLPVSSLTGSYAALVVISLLYGFCSGALTSLVFAVVPKIVGVQRTMGALGLLQLIESSAGLLGTPLSGFLKDITGNYVASFLVAGSFLLLGSFTLATLPHFFSCTDPPLPVTDKSDSLPPELQQMSSLSTDANNQTDEPER
;
A
#
# COMPACT_ATOMS: atom_id res chain seq x y z
N MET A 1 -2.69 10.47 -54.99
CA MET A 1 -3.56 10.90 -53.88
C MET A 1 -4.62 9.83 -53.55
N SER A 2 -4.22 8.56 -53.44
CA SER A 2 -5.17 7.44 -53.23
C SER A 2 -4.61 6.25 -52.44
N ASN A 3 -3.43 6.35 -51.81
CA ASN A 3 -2.79 5.23 -51.09
C ASN A 3 -2.45 5.49 -49.61
N LEU A 4 -3.04 6.52 -49.00
CA LEU A 4 -2.85 6.81 -47.56
C LEU A 4 -4.12 6.60 -46.71
N LYS A 5 -5.24 6.19 -47.32
CA LYS A 5 -6.54 6.08 -46.63
C LYS A 5 -6.98 4.64 -46.32
N GLN A 6 -6.16 3.64 -46.60
CA GLN A 6 -6.52 2.21 -46.47
C GLN A 6 -5.71 1.45 -45.41
N LYS A 7 -4.94 2.13 -44.55
CA LYS A 7 -4.23 1.51 -43.42
C LYS A 7 -4.81 1.88 -42.04
N ALA A 8 -6.03 2.44 -42.01
CA ALA A 8 -6.74 2.80 -40.78
C ALA A 8 -7.86 1.82 -40.40
N GLU A 9 -8.11 0.77 -41.20
CA GLU A 9 -9.13 -0.23 -40.91
C GLU A 9 -8.48 -1.62 -40.92
N GLY A 10 -8.15 -2.15 -39.75
CA GLY A 10 -7.61 -3.52 -39.64
C GLY A 10 -6.81 -3.86 -38.39
N LYS A 11 -7.37 -3.66 -37.19
CA LYS A 11 -7.32 -4.59 -36.03
C LYS A 11 -7.98 -3.97 -34.81
N SER A 12 -9.28 -4.19 -34.69
CA SER A 12 -10.00 -4.11 -33.42
C SER A 12 -9.90 -5.47 -32.72
N ASP A 13 -8.73 -5.78 -32.16
CA ASP A 13 -8.64 -6.78 -31.11
C ASP A 13 -8.78 -6.01 -29.80
N GLY A 14 -9.79 -6.34 -28.98
CA GLY A 14 -10.23 -5.57 -27.81
C GLY A 14 -9.18 -5.37 -26.73
N GLU A 15 -8.30 -4.39 -26.94
CA GLU A 15 -7.42 -3.83 -25.92
C GLU A 15 -8.28 -2.87 -25.09
N ASP A 16 -8.84 -3.39 -23.99
CA ASP A 16 -9.63 -2.61 -23.01
C ASP A 16 -8.88 -1.30 -22.73
N SER A 17 -9.50 -0.17 -23.08
CA SER A 17 -8.85 1.14 -22.96
C SER A 17 -8.40 1.33 -21.51
N PRO A 18 -7.12 1.66 -21.25
CA PRO A 18 -6.50 1.65 -19.92
C PRO A 18 -6.99 2.76 -18.98
N ASP A 19 -8.24 3.21 -19.09
CA ASP A 19 -8.93 4.12 -18.15
C ASP A 19 -10.46 3.88 -18.11
N GLY A 20 -10.94 2.74 -18.61
CA GLY A 20 -12.37 2.41 -18.71
C GLY A 20 -12.70 0.92 -18.53
N GLY A 21 -13.99 0.59 -18.63
CA GLY A 21 -14.46 -0.79 -18.62
C GLY A 21 -14.13 -1.56 -17.33
N TRP A 22 -13.36 -2.65 -17.47
CA TRP A 22 -13.03 -3.58 -16.38
C TRP A 22 -12.16 -2.97 -15.26
N GLY A 23 -11.44 -1.88 -15.55
CA GLY A 23 -10.65 -1.16 -14.53
C GLY A 23 -11.50 -0.74 -13.32
N TRP A 24 -12.74 -0.28 -13.55
CA TRP A 24 -13.65 0.11 -12.46
C TRP A 24 -14.19 -1.07 -11.65
N VAL A 25 -14.36 -2.24 -12.28
CA VAL A 25 -14.68 -3.49 -11.57
C VAL A 25 -13.55 -3.86 -10.62
N LEU A 26 -12.29 -3.66 -11.05
CA LEU A 26 -11.12 -3.87 -10.19
C LEU A 26 -11.01 -2.85 -9.06
N VAL A 27 -11.44 -1.60 -9.27
CA VAL A 27 -11.53 -0.60 -8.18
C VAL A 27 -12.55 -1.05 -7.13
N VAL A 28 -13.71 -1.58 -7.53
CA VAL A 28 -14.70 -2.14 -6.58
C VAL A 28 -14.15 -3.37 -5.87
N ALA A 29 -13.47 -4.27 -6.59
CA ALA A 29 -12.81 -5.42 -5.98
C ALA A 29 -11.74 -4.98 -4.96
N MET A 30 -10.95 -3.96 -5.29
CA MET A 30 -9.97 -3.34 -4.38
C MET A 30 -10.66 -2.72 -3.17
N PHE A 31 -11.75 -2.00 -3.37
CA PHE A 31 -12.53 -1.40 -2.29
C PHE A 31 -12.98 -2.45 -1.28
N VAL A 32 -13.60 -3.55 -1.74
CA VAL A 32 -14.06 -4.64 -0.86
C VAL A 32 -12.87 -5.32 -0.19
N SER A 33 -11.81 -5.62 -0.93
CA SER A 33 -10.63 -6.30 -0.40
C SER A 33 -9.92 -5.45 0.66
N MET A 34 -9.70 -4.16 0.41
CA MET A 34 -9.08 -3.22 1.36
C MET A 34 -9.98 -2.94 2.56
N SER A 35 -11.31 -2.89 2.37
CA SER A 35 -12.29 -2.83 3.45
C SER A 35 -12.13 -4.02 4.40
N LEU A 36 -12.02 -5.24 3.86
CA LEU A 36 -11.86 -6.45 4.65
C LEU A 36 -10.48 -6.56 5.28
N VAL A 37 -9.40 -6.19 4.60
CA VAL A 37 -8.05 -6.22 5.19
C VAL A 37 -7.92 -5.22 6.34
N PHE A 38 -8.06 -3.93 6.05
CA PHE A 38 -7.80 -2.89 7.06
C PHE A 38 -8.96 -2.66 8.01
N GLY A 39 -10.21 -2.85 7.54
CA GLY A 39 -11.38 -2.73 8.41
C GLY A 39 -11.37 -3.80 9.48
N LEU A 40 -11.11 -5.06 9.11
CA LEU A 40 -11.01 -6.15 10.09
C LEU A 40 -9.85 -5.84 11.05
N MET A 41 -8.64 -5.61 10.52
CA MET A 41 -7.44 -5.30 11.31
C MET A 41 -7.68 -4.20 12.37
N ARG A 42 -8.25 -3.06 11.97
CA ARG A 42 -8.48 -1.93 12.90
C ARG A 42 -9.59 -2.20 13.91
N SER A 43 -10.57 -3.02 13.55
CA SER A 43 -11.71 -3.36 14.43
C SER A 43 -11.38 -4.52 15.38
N LEU A 44 -10.25 -5.23 15.21
CA LEU A 44 -9.81 -6.30 16.12
C LEU A 44 -9.61 -5.81 17.56
N GLY A 45 -9.41 -4.50 17.76
CA GLY A 45 -9.33 -3.89 19.09
C GLY A 45 -10.58 -4.09 19.95
N ILE A 46 -11.75 -4.40 19.35
CA ILE A 46 -12.98 -4.70 20.10
C ILE A 46 -12.85 -6.02 20.88
N PHE A 47 -12.10 -6.99 20.37
CA PHE A 47 -11.83 -8.25 21.06
C PHE A 47 -10.81 -8.10 22.20
N PHE A 48 -10.16 -6.94 22.33
CA PHE A 48 -9.04 -6.75 23.24
C PHE A 48 -9.41 -7.04 24.70
N MET A 49 -10.49 -6.41 25.18
CA MET A 49 -10.91 -6.57 26.58
C MET A 49 -11.42 -8.00 26.85
N GLU A 50 -12.12 -8.60 25.90
CA GLU A 50 -12.57 -9.99 25.97
C GLU A 50 -11.39 -10.97 26.08
N PHE A 51 -10.31 -10.75 25.31
CA PHE A 51 -9.12 -11.58 25.39
C PHE A 51 -8.34 -11.38 26.69
N VAL A 52 -8.22 -10.16 27.19
CA VAL A 52 -7.61 -9.89 28.50
C VAL A 52 -8.34 -10.66 29.60
N GLN A 53 -9.68 -10.65 29.58
CA GLN A 53 -10.49 -11.33 30.58
C GLN A 53 -10.46 -12.85 30.42
N TYR A 54 -10.61 -13.37 29.20
CA TYR A 54 -10.68 -14.81 28.96
C TYR A 54 -9.33 -15.53 29.16
N PHE A 55 -8.23 -14.93 28.71
CA PHE A 55 -6.90 -15.53 28.84
C PHE A 55 -6.20 -15.15 30.15
N GLU A 56 -6.74 -14.19 30.91
CA GLU A 56 -6.14 -13.64 32.13
C GLU A 56 -4.71 -13.11 31.90
N GLU A 57 -4.47 -12.59 30.70
CA GLU A 57 -3.16 -12.14 30.24
C GLU A 57 -3.03 -10.62 30.26
N SER A 58 -1.79 -10.13 30.29
CA SER A 58 -1.54 -8.69 30.28
C SER A 58 -2.01 -8.01 28.99
N ALA A 59 -2.41 -6.75 29.09
CA ALA A 59 -2.76 -5.89 27.94
C ALA A 59 -1.64 -5.85 26.87
N GLN A 60 -0.37 -5.90 27.32
CA GLN A 60 0.79 -5.96 26.42
C GLN A 60 0.86 -7.28 25.66
N ALA A 61 0.59 -8.41 26.32
CA ALA A 61 0.55 -9.71 25.65
C ALA A 61 -0.57 -9.74 24.59
N ILE A 62 -1.77 -9.29 24.91
CA ILE A 62 -2.87 -9.26 23.94
C ILE A 62 -2.58 -8.33 22.73
N SER A 63 -1.92 -7.18 22.95
CA SER A 63 -1.63 -6.24 21.86
C SER A 63 -0.64 -6.78 20.82
N TRP A 64 0.17 -7.78 21.17
CA TRP A 64 1.03 -8.46 20.21
C TRP A 64 0.25 -9.15 19.08
N ILE A 65 -1.02 -9.54 19.28
CA ILE A 65 -1.82 -10.18 18.23
C ILE A 65 -1.98 -9.24 17.03
N SER A 66 -2.42 -8.01 17.26
CA SER A 66 -2.57 -7.00 16.21
C SER A 66 -1.23 -6.53 15.65
N SER A 67 -0.20 -6.40 16.51
CA SER A 67 1.13 -5.96 16.09
C SER A 67 1.82 -6.98 15.18
N ILE A 68 1.72 -8.28 15.50
CA ILE A 68 2.21 -9.37 14.66
C ILE A 68 1.46 -9.38 13.33
N GLY A 69 0.13 -9.21 13.34
CA GLY A 69 -0.66 -9.14 12.12
C GLY A 69 -0.22 -8.04 11.17
N LEU A 70 -0.03 -6.82 11.70
CA LEU A 70 0.40 -5.66 10.91
C LEU A 70 1.84 -5.82 10.41
N ALA A 71 2.74 -6.30 11.27
CA ALA A 71 4.12 -6.56 10.88
C ALA A 71 4.20 -7.66 9.81
N ALA A 72 3.45 -8.75 9.96
CA ALA A 72 3.40 -9.83 8.98
C ALA A 72 2.85 -9.36 7.63
N GLN A 73 1.78 -8.55 7.62
CA GLN A 73 1.24 -7.96 6.39
C GLN A 73 2.34 -7.25 5.59
N GLN A 74 3.07 -6.32 6.22
CA GLN A 74 4.06 -5.51 5.52
C GLN A 74 5.34 -6.31 5.20
N PHE A 75 5.76 -7.19 6.10
CA PHE A 75 6.95 -8.03 5.92
C PHE A 75 6.81 -9.01 4.76
N PHE A 76 5.60 -9.56 4.54
CA PHE A 76 5.32 -10.47 3.44
C PHE A 76 4.89 -9.77 2.13
N SER A 77 4.81 -8.43 2.08
CA SER A 77 4.51 -7.68 0.86
C SER A 77 5.51 -7.90 -0.30
N PRO A 78 6.84 -7.95 -0.08
CA PRO A 78 7.79 -8.34 -1.12
C PRO A 78 7.59 -9.79 -1.59
N LEU A 79 7.32 -10.72 -0.66
CA LEU A 79 7.00 -12.10 -1.00
C LEU A 79 5.77 -12.16 -1.92
N SER A 80 4.76 -11.33 -1.67
CA SER A 80 3.61 -11.19 -2.56
C SER A 80 4.01 -10.74 -3.96
N ALA A 81 4.90 -9.75 -4.09
CA ALA A 81 5.39 -9.30 -5.38
C ALA A 81 6.14 -10.42 -6.12
N ALA A 82 7.03 -11.13 -5.42
CA ALA A 82 7.78 -12.25 -6.00
C ALA A 82 6.86 -13.39 -6.46
N LEU A 83 5.86 -13.74 -5.66
CA LEU A 83 4.86 -14.74 -6.02
C LEU A 83 4.00 -14.30 -7.21
N CYS A 84 3.70 -13.01 -7.35
CA CYS A 84 2.95 -12.52 -8.50
C CYS A 84 3.77 -12.47 -9.79
N ASN A 85 5.10 -12.35 -9.67
CA ASN A 85 6.02 -12.48 -10.80
C ASN A 85 6.22 -13.96 -11.20
N ALA A 86 6.28 -14.87 -10.21
CA ALA A 86 6.41 -16.30 -10.42
C ALA A 86 5.08 -16.98 -10.86
N PHE A 87 3.94 -16.50 -10.34
CA PHE A 87 2.56 -16.90 -10.62
C PHE A 87 1.79 -15.73 -11.25
N ASN A 88 0.46 -15.68 -11.13
CA ASN A 88 -0.33 -14.55 -11.63
C ASN A 88 -0.98 -13.86 -10.43
N ALA A 89 -1.14 -12.53 -10.49
CA ALA A 89 -1.73 -11.74 -9.39
C ALA A 89 -3.08 -12.28 -8.90
N ARG A 90 -3.92 -12.77 -9.81
CA ARG A 90 -5.18 -13.47 -9.50
C ARG A 90 -5.00 -14.60 -8.48
N ALA A 91 -4.05 -15.51 -8.73
CA ALA A 91 -3.84 -16.67 -7.89
C ALA A 91 -3.34 -16.25 -6.49
N VAL A 92 -2.45 -15.27 -6.43
CA VAL A 92 -1.85 -14.79 -5.18
C VAL A 92 -2.87 -14.07 -4.29
N VAL A 93 -3.75 -13.24 -4.89
CA VAL A 93 -4.83 -12.59 -4.12
C VAL A 93 -5.84 -13.62 -3.62
N MET A 94 -6.19 -14.62 -4.43
CA MET A 94 -7.12 -15.68 -4.02
C MET A 94 -6.53 -16.54 -2.88
N THR A 95 -5.26 -16.91 -2.94
CA THR A 95 -4.60 -17.65 -1.85
C THR A 95 -4.47 -16.78 -0.59
N GLY A 96 -4.16 -15.49 -0.75
CA GLY A 96 -4.13 -14.53 0.35
C GLY A 96 -5.49 -14.38 1.05
N GLY A 97 -6.57 -14.24 0.28
CA GLY A 97 -7.93 -14.19 0.82
C GLY A 97 -8.35 -15.45 1.55
N PHE A 98 -7.99 -16.63 1.02
CA PHE A 98 -8.21 -17.90 1.69
C PHE A 98 -7.44 -17.99 3.02
N LEU A 99 -6.15 -17.64 3.02
CA LEU A 99 -5.32 -17.63 4.24
C LEU A 99 -5.84 -16.63 5.29
N ALA A 100 -6.26 -15.44 4.86
CA ALA A 100 -6.85 -14.43 5.74
C ALA A 100 -8.14 -14.92 6.41
N GLY A 101 -9.02 -15.58 5.67
CA GLY A 101 -10.23 -16.19 6.24
C GLY A 101 -9.91 -17.39 7.12
N LEU A 102 -9.03 -18.29 6.68
CA LEU A 102 -8.63 -19.48 7.42
C LEU A 102 -7.98 -19.12 8.77
N GLY A 103 -7.12 -18.09 8.80
CA GLY A 103 -6.49 -17.64 10.04
C GLY A 103 -7.52 -17.18 11.09
N LEU A 104 -8.55 -16.43 10.68
CA LEU A 104 -9.64 -16.03 11.59
C LEU A 104 -10.53 -17.21 12.01
N ILE A 105 -10.83 -18.13 11.11
CA ILE A 105 -11.59 -19.35 11.43
C ILE A 105 -10.83 -20.21 12.44
N LEU A 106 -9.54 -20.43 12.25
CA LEU A 106 -8.71 -21.18 13.20
C LEU A 106 -8.60 -20.44 14.54
N ALA A 107 -8.50 -19.11 14.52
CA ALA A 107 -8.49 -18.29 15.73
C ALA A 107 -9.77 -18.46 16.58
N SER A 108 -10.93 -18.76 15.98
CA SER A 108 -12.17 -19.05 16.73
C SER A 108 -12.04 -20.25 17.68
N GLN A 109 -11.11 -21.16 17.40
CA GLN A 109 -10.86 -22.36 18.19
C GLN A 109 -9.68 -22.17 19.16
N ALA A 110 -9.16 -20.96 19.32
CA ALA A 110 -7.96 -20.71 20.11
C ALA A 110 -8.16 -20.98 21.61
N THR A 111 -7.33 -21.84 22.18
CA THR A 111 -7.34 -22.18 23.61
C THR A 111 -6.21 -21.50 24.38
N CYS A 112 -5.23 -20.94 23.70
CA CYS A 112 -4.10 -20.22 24.30
C CYS A 112 -3.69 -19.02 23.44
N LEU A 113 -2.96 -18.09 24.05
CA LEU A 113 -2.55 -16.86 23.39
C LEU A 113 -1.62 -17.08 22.18
N VAL A 114 -0.72 -18.07 22.28
CA VAL A 114 0.16 -18.47 21.17
C VAL A 114 -0.63 -18.91 19.94
N HIS A 115 -1.76 -19.58 20.15
CA HIS A 115 -2.66 -19.96 19.05
C HIS A 115 -3.17 -18.72 18.31
N LEU A 116 -3.57 -17.66 19.03
CA LEU A 116 -3.99 -16.40 18.42
C LEU A 116 -2.84 -15.67 17.69
N TYR A 117 -1.62 -15.68 18.25
CA TYR A 117 -0.45 -15.13 17.55
C TYR A 117 -0.18 -15.82 16.21
N LEU A 118 -0.28 -17.15 16.16
CA LEU A 118 -0.04 -17.92 14.95
C LEU A 118 -1.16 -17.77 13.92
N THR A 119 -2.42 -17.73 14.36
CA THR A 119 -3.59 -17.74 13.45
C THR A 119 -4.03 -16.34 13.03
N MET A 120 -4.45 -15.52 14.00
CA MET A 120 -4.90 -14.15 13.75
C MET A 120 -3.73 -13.20 13.45
N GLY A 121 -2.58 -13.41 14.08
CA GLY A 121 -1.36 -12.65 13.77
C GLY A 121 -0.71 -13.10 12.47
N LEU A 122 -0.04 -14.27 12.48
CA LEU A 122 0.85 -14.67 11.40
C LEU A 122 0.11 -15.15 10.14
N ILE A 123 -0.83 -16.11 10.24
CA ILE A 123 -1.53 -16.67 9.07
C ILE A 123 -2.40 -15.59 8.40
N SER A 124 -3.19 -14.84 9.18
CA SER A 124 -4.03 -13.78 8.62
C SER A 124 -3.20 -12.62 8.09
N GLY A 125 -2.13 -12.23 8.80
CA GLY A 125 -1.18 -11.20 8.36
C GLY A 125 -0.47 -11.55 7.05
N LEU A 126 0.00 -12.80 6.90
CA LEU A 126 0.51 -13.31 5.63
C LEU A 126 -0.54 -13.19 4.52
N GLY A 127 -1.79 -13.60 4.80
CA GLY A 127 -2.90 -13.46 3.88
C GLY A 127 -3.10 -12.01 3.40
N TRP A 128 -3.13 -11.05 4.34
CA TRP A 128 -3.25 -9.61 4.06
C TRP A 128 -2.08 -9.07 3.23
N GLY A 129 -0.84 -9.49 3.50
CA GLY A 129 0.33 -9.12 2.71
C GLY A 129 0.25 -9.62 1.26
N LEU A 130 -0.30 -10.82 1.05
CA LEU A 130 -0.54 -11.40 -0.28
C LEU A 130 -1.69 -10.72 -1.07
N ILE A 131 -2.51 -9.91 -0.41
CA ILE A 131 -3.63 -9.20 -1.05
C ILE A 131 -3.22 -7.78 -1.44
N PHE A 132 -2.58 -7.03 -0.52
CA PHE A 132 -2.39 -5.60 -0.66
C PHE A 132 -1.59 -5.22 -1.91
N THR A 133 -0.35 -5.71 -2.01
CA THR A 133 0.57 -5.35 -3.10
C THR A 133 0.00 -5.67 -4.49
N PRO A 134 -0.50 -6.88 -4.78
CA PRO A 134 -1.04 -7.20 -6.10
C PRO A 134 -2.33 -6.47 -6.44
N MET A 135 -3.20 -6.20 -5.48
CA MET A 135 -4.41 -5.40 -5.74
C MET A 135 -4.06 -3.99 -6.17
N VAL A 136 -3.15 -3.33 -5.45
CA VAL A 136 -2.66 -1.97 -5.78
C VAL A 136 -1.97 -1.97 -7.14
N ALA A 137 -1.03 -2.90 -7.38
CA ALA A 137 -0.30 -3.00 -8.63
C ALA A 137 -1.22 -3.26 -9.83
N THR A 138 -2.22 -4.14 -9.67
CA THR A 138 -3.19 -4.47 -10.73
C THR A 138 -4.06 -3.27 -11.07
N VAL A 139 -4.53 -2.50 -10.08
CA VAL A 139 -5.28 -1.26 -10.35
C VAL A 139 -4.40 -0.25 -11.08
N ILE A 140 -3.16 -0.02 -10.63
CA ILE A 140 -2.23 0.89 -11.31
C ILE A 140 -1.99 0.49 -12.77
N ALA A 141 -1.88 -0.82 -13.05
CA ALA A 141 -1.64 -1.31 -14.41
C ALA A 141 -2.84 -1.13 -15.35
N ASN A 142 -4.07 -1.05 -14.82
CA ASN A 142 -5.29 -0.87 -15.62
C ASN A 142 -5.72 0.60 -15.80
N PHE A 143 -5.01 1.54 -15.16
CA PHE A 143 -5.25 2.98 -15.30
C PHE A 143 -4.00 3.67 -15.85
N SER A 144 -4.16 4.64 -16.75
CA SER A 144 -3.06 5.41 -17.33
C SER A 144 -3.11 6.87 -16.89
N HIS A 145 -4.28 7.50 -17.02
CA HIS A 145 -4.54 8.87 -16.58
C HIS A 145 -5.21 8.94 -15.21
N ARG A 146 -6.02 7.94 -14.83
CA ARG A 146 -6.87 8.00 -13.62
C ARG A 146 -6.35 7.17 -12.45
N ARG A 147 -5.03 6.96 -12.37
CA ARG A 147 -4.39 6.08 -11.38
C ARG A 147 -4.66 6.55 -9.95
N THR A 148 -4.54 7.85 -9.71
CA THR A 148 -4.60 8.40 -8.35
C THR A 148 -6.03 8.39 -7.83
N LEU A 149 -7.00 8.72 -8.67
CA LEU A 149 -8.42 8.62 -8.34
C LEU A 149 -8.85 7.17 -8.08
N ALA A 150 -8.41 6.22 -8.92
CA ALA A 150 -8.71 4.79 -8.75
C ALA A 150 -8.19 4.26 -7.40
N LEU A 151 -6.94 4.59 -7.04
CA LEU A 151 -6.35 4.25 -5.75
C LEU A 151 -7.05 4.97 -4.60
N GLY A 152 -7.34 6.27 -4.75
CA GLY A 152 -8.06 7.07 -3.75
C GLY A 152 -9.43 6.47 -3.42
N LEU A 153 -10.20 6.08 -4.44
CA LEU A 153 -11.48 5.39 -4.26
C LEU A 153 -11.32 4.02 -3.59
N GLY A 154 -10.38 3.19 -4.06
CA GLY A 154 -10.09 1.89 -3.46
C GLY A 154 -9.72 2.00 -1.98
N PHE A 155 -8.85 2.94 -1.62
CA PHE A 155 -8.40 3.16 -0.24
C PHE A 155 -9.40 3.93 0.63
N SER A 156 -10.36 4.67 0.05
CA SER A 156 -11.43 5.33 0.81
C SER A 156 -12.27 4.34 1.63
N SER A 157 -12.28 3.07 1.20
CA SER A 157 -12.87 1.95 1.94
C SER A 157 -12.32 1.81 3.37
N ILE A 158 -11.04 2.12 3.60
CA ILE A 158 -10.38 1.91 4.90
C ILE A 158 -11.08 2.70 6.00
N GLY A 159 -11.38 3.98 5.74
CA GLY A 159 -12.09 4.84 6.68
C GLY A 159 -13.54 4.37 6.90
N LEU A 160 -14.26 4.14 5.79
CA LEU A 160 -15.67 3.74 5.84
C LEU A 160 -15.89 2.40 6.55
N SER A 161 -15.00 1.43 6.32
CA SER A 161 -15.10 0.09 6.89
C SER A 161 -14.93 0.11 8.40
N SER A 162 -14.07 0.97 8.95
CA SER A 162 -13.88 1.07 10.40
C SER A 162 -15.11 1.65 11.11
N PHE A 163 -15.83 2.59 10.46
CA PHE A 163 -17.10 3.08 10.99
C PHE A 163 -18.19 2.01 10.97
N ALA A 164 -18.24 1.17 9.94
CA ALA A 164 -19.24 0.12 9.79
C ALA A 164 -18.94 -1.14 10.61
N PHE A 165 -17.67 -1.55 10.69
CA PHE A 165 -17.26 -2.79 11.33
C PHE A 165 -17.20 -2.69 12.85
N ASN A 166 -16.89 -1.53 13.42
CA ASN A 166 -16.90 -1.39 14.88
C ASN A 166 -18.25 -1.79 15.53
N PRO A 167 -19.41 -1.21 15.13
CA PRO A 167 -20.69 -1.63 15.69
C PRO A 167 -21.07 -3.06 15.29
N LEU A 168 -20.69 -3.52 14.10
CA LEU A 168 -20.92 -4.91 13.67
C LEU A 168 -20.17 -5.89 14.58
N PHE A 169 -18.91 -5.63 14.90
CA PHE A 169 -18.07 -6.48 15.74
C PHE A 169 -18.61 -6.52 17.16
N GLN A 170 -19.01 -5.37 17.72
CA GLN A 170 -19.67 -5.32 19.03
C GLN A 170 -20.91 -6.20 19.05
N LEU A 171 -21.80 -6.06 18.06
CA LEU A 171 -23.01 -6.89 17.94
C LEU A 171 -22.67 -8.39 17.85
N LEU A 172 -21.67 -8.75 17.06
CA LEU A 172 -21.24 -10.14 16.89
C LEU A 172 -20.66 -10.71 18.19
N VAL A 173 -19.86 -9.94 18.92
CA VAL A 173 -19.29 -10.34 20.21
C VAL A 173 -20.39 -10.51 21.26
N GLU A 174 -21.34 -9.58 21.34
CA GLU A 174 -22.46 -9.67 22.29
C GLU A 174 -23.39 -10.85 22.00
N THR A 175 -23.64 -11.16 20.73
CA THR A 175 -24.59 -12.21 20.32
C THR A 175 -23.96 -13.61 20.29
N TYR A 176 -22.71 -13.71 19.83
CA TYR A 176 -22.06 -15.00 19.52
C TYR A 176 -20.76 -15.25 20.28
N ALA A 177 -20.41 -14.37 21.22
CA ALA A 177 -19.10 -14.30 21.86
C ALA A 177 -17.96 -14.11 20.84
N TRP A 178 -16.73 -13.93 21.35
CA TRP A 178 -15.57 -13.70 20.49
C TRP A 178 -15.30 -14.86 19.51
N ARG A 179 -15.61 -16.11 19.91
CA ARG A 179 -15.40 -17.29 19.07
C ARG A 179 -16.31 -17.30 17.84
N GLY A 180 -17.62 -17.13 18.05
CA GLY A 180 -18.58 -17.09 16.96
C GLY A 180 -18.38 -15.87 16.07
N ALA A 181 -18.03 -14.73 16.67
CA ALA A 181 -17.66 -13.52 15.93
C ALA A 181 -16.46 -13.78 15.00
N LEU A 182 -15.34 -14.35 15.48
CA LEU A 182 -14.18 -14.66 14.65
C LEU A 182 -14.51 -15.63 13.51
N LEU A 183 -15.38 -16.62 13.73
CA LEU A 183 -15.82 -17.55 12.70
C LEU A 183 -16.60 -16.82 11.58
N ILE A 184 -17.53 -15.94 11.93
CA ILE A 184 -18.30 -15.13 10.99
C ILE A 184 -17.38 -14.16 10.23
N LEU A 185 -16.44 -13.51 10.92
CA LEU A 185 -15.46 -12.61 10.31
C LEU A 185 -14.50 -13.34 9.37
N GLY A 186 -14.12 -14.59 9.69
CA GLY A 186 -13.37 -15.45 8.79
C GLY A 186 -14.15 -15.76 7.51
N GLY A 187 -15.45 -16.09 7.62
CA GLY A 187 -16.34 -16.24 6.47
C GLY A 187 -16.48 -14.94 5.66
N LEU A 188 -16.56 -13.79 6.31
CA LEU A 188 -16.58 -12.49 5.64
C LEU A 188 -15.27 -12.24 4.87
N SER A 189 -14.12 -12.53 5.48
CA SER A 189 -12.78 -12.40 4.88
C SER A 189 -12.59 -13.31 3.66
N LEU A 190 -13.23 -14.48 3.61
CA LEU A 190 -13.21 -15.35 2.42
C LEU A 190 -13.84 -14.69 1.17
N ASN A 191 -14.64 -13.62 1.30
CA ASN A 191 -15.14 -12.85 0.16
C ASN A 191 -14.04 -12.10 -0.61
N ILE A 192 -12.80 -12.07 -0.09
CA ILE A 192 -11.64 -11.59 -0.85
C ILE A 192 -11.31 -12.55 -2.00
N VAL A 193 -11.61 -13.85 -1.89
CA VAL A 193 -11.36 -14.84 -2.94
C VAL A 193 -12.11 -14.51 -4.24
N PRO A 194 -13.44 -14.28 -4.26
CA PRO A 194 -14.12 -13.84 -5.47
C PRO A 194 -13.64 -12.46 -5.96
N CYS A 195 -13.23 -11.55 -5.05
CA CYS A 195 -12.62 -10.28 -5.47
C CYS A 195 -11.31 -10.50 -6.25
N GLY A 196 -10.45 -11.40 -5.78
CA GLY A 196 -9.23 -11.81 -6.49
C GLY A 196 -9.51 -12.50 -7.82
N ALA A 197 -10.62 -13.26 -7.92
CA ALA A 197 -11.01 -13.92 -9.16
C ALA A 197 -11.37 -12.94 -10.29
N LEU A 198 -11.74 -11.70 -9.97
CA LEU A 198 -12.00 -10.62 -10.94
C LEU A 198 -10.72 -10.10 -11.62
N ILE A 199 -9.54 -10.40 -11.07
CA ILE A 199 -8.26 -10.02 -11.68
C ILE A 199 -8.05 -10.83 -12.97
N ARG A 200 -7.92 -10.12 -14.09
CA ARG A 200 -7.61 -10.74 -15.38
C ARG A 200 -6.11 -11.06 -15.46
N PRO A 201 -5.71 -12.32 -15.72
CA PRO A 201 -4.31 -12.67 -15.90
C PRO A 201 -3.73 -11.95 -17.13
N GLN A 202 -2.64 -11.23 -16.95
CA GLN A 202 -1.88 -10.63 -18.05
C GLN A 202 -1.03 -11.73 -18.72
N PRO A 203 -0.96 -11.79 -20.07
CA PRO A 203 -0.10 -12.76 -20.75
C PRO A 203 1.37 -12.53 -20.41
N ARG A 204 2.06 -13.55 -19.91
CA ARG A 204 3.51 -13.43 -19.66
C ARG A 204 4.30 -13.36 -20.97
N PRO A 205 5.35 -12.53 -21.03
CA PRO A 205 6.34 -12.60 -22.11
C PRO A 205 6.95 -14.01 -22.19
N LYS A 206 6.95 -14.60 -23.40
CA LYS A 206 7.43 -15.97 -23.65
C LYS A 206 8.88 -16.23 -23.23
N ALA A 207 9.70 -15.19 -23.09
CA ALA A 207 11.09 -15.27 -22.62
C ALA A 207 11.19 -15.82 -21.18
N LEU A 208 10.30 -15.38 -20.28
CA LEU A 208 10.27 -15.81 -18.86
C LEU A 208 9.77 -17.26 -18.68
N GLN A 209 9.09 -17.82 -19.67
CA GLN A 209 8.65 -19.23 -19.64
C GLN A 209 9.78 -20.22 -19.99
N LYS A 210 10.79 -19.79 -20.75
CA LYS A 210 11.83 -20.68 -21.29
C LYS A 210 12.91 -21.02 -20.25
N GLU A 211 13.17 -20.12 -19.29
CA GLU A 211 14.16 -20.32 -18.23
C GLU A 211 13.70 -21.23 -17.07
N SER A 212 12.39 -21.46 -16.92
CA SER A 212 11.85 -22.23 -15.78
C SER A 212 12.20 -23.73 -15.81
N LYS A 213 12.75 -24.25 -16.92
CA LYS A 213 12.95 -25.71 -17.13
C LYS A 213 14.34 -26.24 -16.79
N SER A 214 15.30 -25.41 -16.34
CA SER A 214 16.62 -25.90 -15.90
C SER A 214 16.62 -26.35 -14.44
N THR A 215 17.32 -27.45 -14.15
CA THR A 215 17.60 -27.95 -12.79
C THR A 215 18.33 -26.88 -11.98
N LEU A 216 17.70 -26.38 -10.90
CA LEU A 216 18.19 -25.23 -10.16
C LEU A 216 19.15 -25.61 -9.02
N SER A 217 20.28 -24.90 -8.93
CA SER A 217 21.10 -24.82 -7.72
C SER A 217 20.46 -23.85 -6.70
N CYS A 218 20.80 -23.97 -5.41
CA CYS A 218 20.33 -23.05 -4.37
C CYS A 218 20.68 -21.57 -4.67
N SER A 219 21.86 -21.34 -5.28
CA SER A 219 22.28 -20.02 -5.76
C SER A 219 21.35 -19.48 -6.87
N ASP A 220 20.87 -20.34 -7.77
CA ASP A 220 19.95 -19.96 -8.85
C ASP A 220 18.55 -19.64 -8.30
N VAL A 221 18.10 -20.35 -7.26
CA VAL A 221 16.85 -20.05 -6.56
C VAL A 221 16.93 -18.67 -5.90
N LEU A 222 18.01 -18.39 -5.16
CA LEU A 222 18.24 -17.09 -4.54
C LEU A 222 18.35 -15.96 -5.57
N ARG A 223 19.03 -16.21 -6.70
CA ARG A 223 19.15 -15.23 -7.78
C ARG A 223 17.81 -14.96 -8.48
N ARG A 224 16.99 -16.00 -8.71
CA ARG A 224 15.62 -15.84 -9.22
C ARG A 224 14.73 -15.12 -8.23
N PHE A 225 14.80 -15.45 -6.95
CA PHE A 225 14.02 -14.78 -5.92
C PHE A 225 14.41 -13.31 -5.78
N SER A 226 15.71 -13.00 -5.81
CA SER A 226 16.25 -11.62 -5.86
C SER A 226 15.77 -10.85 -7.09
N SER A 227 15.74 -11.50 -8.26
CA SER A 227 15.21 -10.93 -9.50
C SER A 227 13.70 -10.68 -9.43
N TYR A 228 12.92 -11.60 -8.84
CA TYR A 228 11.48 -11.43 -8.65
C TYR A 228 11.12 -10.36 -7.61
N LEU A 229 11.98 -10.14 -6.62
CA LEU A 229 11.86 -9.08 -5.63
C LEU A 229 12.31 -7.71 -6.15
N GLU A 230 12.98 -7.67 -7.30
CA GLU A 230 13.57 -6.47 -7.89
C GLU A 230 14.51 -5.71 -6.93
N LEU A 231 15.35 -6.43 -6.18
CA LEU A 231 16.29 -5.82 -5.21
C LEU A 231 17.25 -4.80 -5.85
N SER A 232 17.44 -4.84 -7.17
CA SER A 232 18.19 -3.84 -7.92
C SER A 232 17.64 -2.41 -7.75
N LEU A 233 16.33 -2.27 -7.48
CA LEU A 233 15.70 -0.98 -7.20
C LEU A 233 16.33 -0.27 -5.99
N LEU A 234 16.82 -1.01 -5.00
CA LEU A 234 17.45 -0.43 -3.80
C LEU A 234 18.76 0.30 -4.11
N LEU A 235 19.36 0.04 -5.28
CA LEU A 235 20.56 0.71 -5.75
C LEU A 235 20.24 1.92 -6.66
N GLU A 236 18.99 2.06 -7.09
CA GLU A 236 18.57 3.16 -7.96
C GLU A 236 18.27 4.41 -7.13
N ARG A 237 19.06 5.47 -7.35
CA ARG A 237 18.96 6.74 -6.61
C ARG A 237 17.53 7.32 -6.54
N PRO A 238 16.75 7.39 -7.63
CA PRO A 238 15.39 7.92 -7.55
C PRO A 238 14.49 7.10 -6.61
N TYR A 239 14.58 5.78 -6.69
CA TYR A 239 13.73 4.88 -5.91
C TYR A 239 14.09 4.89 -4.42
N ILE A 240 15.38 4.86 -4.07
CA ILE A 240 15.80 4.87 -2.66
C ILE A 240 15.51 6.23 -1.99
N THR A 241 15.71 7.36 -2.69
CA THR A 241 15.37 8.69 -2.17
C THR A 241 13.87 8.81 -1.93
N TYR A 242 13.05 8.34 -2.87
CA TYR A 242 11.60 8.31 -2.73
C TYR A 242 11.19 7.44 -1.52
N THR A 243 11.72 6.22 -1.43
CA THR A 243 11.40 5.28 -0.37
C THR A 243 11.83 5.81 1.01
N LEU A 244 12.99 6.46 1.12
CA LEU A 244 13.45 7.10 2.35
C LEU A 244 12.52 8.25 2.77
N GLY A 245 12.12 9.11 1.83
CA GLY A 245 11.19 10.21 2.09
C GLY A 245 9.83 9.73 2.61
N VAL A 246 9.28 8.70 1.98
CA VAL A 246 8.01 8.07 2.41
C VAL A 246 8.17 7.30 3.73
N SER A 247 9.33 6.71 3.99
CA SER A 247 9.59 6.04 5.27
C SER A 247 9.62 7.04 6.44
N LEU A 248 10.28 8.19 6.27
CA LEU A 248 10.26 9.28 7.27
C LEU A 248 8.83 9.76 7.56
N PHE A 249 8.01 9.87 6.52
CA PHE A 249 6.58 10.16 6.67
C PHE A 249 5.88 9.12 7.58
N ASN A 250 6.09 7.83 7.36
CA ASN A 250 5.43 6.76 8.11
C ASN A 250 5.76 6.76 9.62
N VAL A 251 6.95 7.23 10.02
CA VAL A 251 7.32 7.38 11.44
C VAL A 251 6.35 8.33 12.16
N GLY A 252 6.02 9.47 11.55
CA GLY A 252 5.15 10.47 12.16
C GLY A 252 3.65 10.26 11.89
N TYR A 253 3.32 9.63 10.76
CA TYR A 253 1.93 9.53 10.25
C TYR A 253 0.95 8.89 11.23
N PHE A 254 1.37 7.82 11.91
CA PHE A 254 0.49 7.06 12.81
C PHE A 254 0.30 7.73 14.17
N VAL A 255 1.17 8.65 14.59
CA VAL A 255 1.16 9.23 15.94
C VAL A 255 -0.19 9.89 16.30
N PRO A 256 -0.79 10.78 15.47
CA PRO A 256 -2.09 11.34 15.77
C PRO A 256 -3.21 10.30 15.84
N TYR A 257 -3.20 9.28 14.96
CA TYR A 257 -4.23 8.24 14.99
C TYR A 257 -4.27 7.50 16.33
N PHE A 258 -3.12 7.26 16.96
CA PHE A 258 -3.04 6.54 18.24
C PHE A 258 -3.19 7.46 19.46
N HIS A 259 -2.70 8.70 19.39
CA HIS A 259 -2.57 9.54 20.59
C HIS A 259 -3.47 10.78 20.62
N LEU A 260 -4.19 11.12 19.55
CA LEU A 260 -5.03 12.32 19.51
C LEU A 260 -6.17 12.27 20.54
N VAL A 261 -6.79 11.12 20.78
CA VAL A 261 -7.80 10.97 21.85
C VAL A 261 -7.17 11.22 23.21
N ALA A 262 -6.04 10.55 23.49
CA ALA A 262 -5.36 10.66 24.78
C ALA A 262 -4.88 12.10 25.05
N HIS A 263 -4.34 12.76 24.04
CA HIS A 263 -3.96 14.17 24.11
C HIS A 263 -5.16 15.08 24.36
N SER A 264 -6.27 14.89 23.64
CA SER A 264 -7.49 15.68 23.83
C SER A 264 -8.05 15.53 25.26
N ARG A 265 -8.00 14.32 25.81
CA ARG A 265 -8.39 14.05 27.20
C ARG A 265 -7.46 14.72 28.21
N GLN A 266 -6.14 14.69 27.96
CA GLN A 266 -5.15 15.35 28.81
C GLN A 266 -5.28 16.88 28.78
N ALA A 267 -5.70 17.44 27.64
CA ALA A 267 -6.01 18.86 27.50
C ALA A 267 -7.32 19.29 28.22
N GLY A 268 -8.03 18.36 28.86
CA GLY A 268 -9.23 18.64 29.65
C GLY A 268 -10.56 18.50 28.88
N PHE A 269 -10.55 18.05 27.62
CA PHE A 269 -11.78 17.83 26.86
C PHE A 269 -12.50 16.55 27.28
N SER A 270 -13.82 16.54 27.12
CA SER A 270 -14.67 15.38 27.43
C SER A 270 -14.38 14.17 26.53
N GLN A 271 -14.88 12.99 26.92
CA GLN A 271 -14.77 11.76 26.12
C GLN A 271 -15.38 11.93 24.73
N TYR A 272 -16.58 12.51 24.69
CA TYR A 272 -17.30 12.75 23.45
C TYR A 272 -16.56 13.73 22.55
N GLN A 273 -16.02 14.82 23.11
CA GLN A 273 -15.22 15.79 22.36
C GLN A 273 -13.96 15.16 21.76
N ALA A 274 -13.24 14.35 22.54
CA ALA A 274 -12.01 13.67 22.09
C ALA A 274 -12.31 12.62 20.99
N ALA A 275 -13.38 11.84 21.13
CA ALA A 275 -13.80 10.87 20.13
C ALA A 275 -14.31 11.53 18.83
N PHE A 276 -15.02 12.65 18.96
CA PHE A 276 -15.52 13.42 17.81
C PHE A 276 -14.38 13.94 16.94
N VAL A 277 -13.32 14.48 17.54
CA VAL A 277 -12.16 15.03 16.81
C VAL A 277 -11.50 13.98 15.91
N VAL A 278 -11.30 12.77 16.42
CA VAL A 278 -10.72 11.66 15.63
C VAL A 278 -11.68 11.21 14.53
N SER A 279 -12.98 11.14 14.84
CA SER A 279 -14.01 10.76 13.85
C SER A 279 -14.11 11.80 12.72
N ALA A 280 -14.05 13.08 13.06
CA ALA A 280 -14.06 14.20 12.13
C ALA A 280 -12.83 14.18 11.21
N ALA A 281 -11.63 13.95 11.77
CA ALA A 281 -10.41 13.77 10.98
C ALA A 281 -10.50 12.55 10.05
N GLY A 282 -11.08 11.44 10.52
CA GLY A 282 -11.30 10.26 9.69
C GLY A 282 -12.28 10.50 8.53
N ALA A 283 -13.33 11.30 8.75
CA ALA A 283 -14.28 11.67 7.70
C ALA A 283 -13.62 12.55 6.62
N THR A 284 -12.85 13.57 7.02
CA THR A 284 -12.15 14.42 6.05
C THR A 284 -11.01 13.70 5.35
N ASP A 285 -10.38 12.69 5.97
CA ASP A 285 -9.40 11.81 5.33
C ASP A 285 -9.99 11.07 4.13
N ILE A 286 -11.20 10.52 4.26
CA ILE A 286 -11.92 9.88 3.13
C ILE A 286 -12.15 10.90 2.00
N CYS A 287 -12.63 12.10 2.34
CA CYS A 287 -12.83 13.16 1.35
C CYS A 287 -11.52 13.58 0.67
N GLY A 288 -10.45 13.71 1.45
CA GLY A 288 -9.11 14.07 0.97
C GLY A 288 -8.58 13.06 -0.05
N ARG A 289 -8.81 11.76 0.16
CA ARG A 289 -8.39 10.72 -0.77
C ARG A 289 -9.02 10.89 -2.16
N VAL A 290 -10.34 11.07 -2.20
CA VAL A 290 -11.09 11.20 -3.45
C VAL A 290 -10.79 12.53 -4.15
N VAL A 291 -10.83 13.64 -3.41
CA VAL A 291 -10.62 14.98 -3.97
C VAL A 291 -9.20 15.14 -4.48
N SER A 292 -8.19 14.74 -3.70
CA SER A 292 -6.79 14.81 -4.12
C SER A 292 -6.52 13.90 -5.31
N GLY A 293 -7.03 12.66 -5.30
CA GLY A 293 -6.87 11.73 -6.40
C GLY A 293 -7.46 12.24 -7.71
N TRP A 294 -8.67 12.82 -7.66
CA TRP A 294 -9.26 13.48 -8.82
C TRP A 294 -8.44 14.70 -9.28
N PHE A 295 -8.05 15.56 -8.34
CA PHE A 295 -7.29 16.78 -8.62
C PHE A 295 -5.92 16.50 -9.24
N SER A 296 -5.20 15.49 -8.75
CA SER A 296 -3.89 15.12 -9.31
C SER A 296 -3.98 14.54 -10.71
N ASP A 297 -5.08 13.85 -11.02
CA ASP A 297 -5.30 13.24 -12.32
C ASP A 297 -5.72 14.27 -13.40
N LEU A 298 -6.01 15.53 -13.02
CA LEU A 298 -6.17 16.64 -13.98
C LEU A 298 -4.87 16.95 -14.74
N GLY A 299 -3.72 16.53 -14.21
CA GLY A 299 -2.42 16.66 -14.90
C GLY A 299 -1.83 18.07 -14.90
N HIS A 300 -2.41 19.03 -14.17
CA HIS A 300 -1.87 20.40 -14.08
C HIS A 300 -0.57 20.49 -13.27
N PHE A 301 -0.37 19.58 -12.32
CA PHE A 301 0.80 19.55 -11.44
C PHE A 301 1.42 18.16 -11.48
N ARG A 302 2.75 18.08 -11.35
CA ARG A 302 3.41 16.77 -11.24
C ARG A 302 3.03 16.11 -9.92
N LEU A 303 2.76 14.81 -9.95
CA LEU A 303 2.33 14.05 -8.77
C LEU A 303 3.35 14.14 -7.62
N ILE A 304 4.65 14.22 -7.91
CA ILE A 304 5.68 14.34 -6.86
C ILE A 304 5.65 15.70 -6.14
N HIS A 305 5.26 16.77 -6.83
CA HIS A 305 5.09 18.10 -6.22
C HIS A 305 3.86 18.12 -5.32
N LEU A 306 2.76 17.55 -5.80
CA LEU A 306 1.55 17.39 -4.99
C LEU A 306 1.84 16.52 -3.76
N LEU A 307 2.54 15.40 -3.92
CA LEU A 307 2.94 14.52 -2.81
C LEU A 307 3.76 15.29 -1.78
N SER A 308 4.78 16.03 -2.21
CA SER A 308 5.62 16.81 -1.30
C SER A 308 4.85 17.92 -0.59
N PHE A 309 3.96 18.62 -1.32
CA PHE A 309 3.08 19.65 -0.76
C PHE A 309 2.14 19.10 0.33
N TRP A 310 1.44 18.01 0.05
CA TRP A 310 0.56 17.39 1.05
C TRP A 310 1.34 16.85 2.24
N THR A 311 2.52 16.25 2.01
CA THR A 311 3.41 15.79 3.10
C THR A 311 3.80 16.93 4.03
N LEU A 312 4.17 18.10 3.46
CA LEU A 312 4.51 19.29 4.22
C LEU A 312 3.31 19.79 5.05
N LEU A 313 2.13 19.88 4.44
CA LEU A 313 0.92 20.31 5.16
C LEU A 313 0.53 19.37 6.29
N VAL A 314 0.61 18.04 6.09
CA VAL A 314 0.36 17.07 7.16
C VAL A 314 1.35 17.28 8.30
N GLY A 315 2.66 17.43 8.01
CA GLY A 315 3.67 17.69 9.03
C GLY A 315 3.37 18.95 9.85
N LEU A 316 2.99 20.05 9.18
CA LEU A 316 2.60 21.30 9.83
C LEU A 316 1.37 21.14 10.71
N PHE A 317 0.29 20.52 10.21
CA PHE A 317 -0.93 20.37 11.01
C PHE A 317 -0.73 19.43 12.20
N ILE A 318 0.09 18.39 12.08
CA ILE A 318 0.50 17.55 13.22
C ILE A 318 1.19 18.39 14.30
N MET A 319 2.13 19.27 13.94
CA MET A 319 2.80 20.17 14.89
C MET A 319 1.85 21.19 15.52
N LEU A 320 0.76 21.55 14.84
CA LEU A 320 -0.24 22.50 15.34
C LEU A 320 -1.27 21.85 16.27
N LEU A 321 -1.47 20.53 16.24
CA LEU A 321 -2.43 19.83 17.11
C LEU A 321 -2.28 20.21 18.61
N PRO A 322 -1.05 20.25 19.18
CA PRO A 322 -0.85 20.64 20.58
C PRO A 322 -1.18 22.10 20.90
N VAL A 323 -1.26 23.00 19.92
CA VAL A 323 -1.58 24.43 20.15
C VAL A 323 -2.97 24.60 20.75
N SER A 324 -3.89 23.68 20.42
CA SER A 324 -5.22 23.64 21.03
C SER A 324 -5.19 23.46 22.55
N SER A 325 -4.21 22.73 23.08
CA SER A 325 -4.02 22.53 24.53
C SER A 325 -3.49 23.79 25.22
N LEU A 326 -2.66 24.58 24.53
CA LEU A 326 -2.14 25.86 25.02
C LEU A 326 -3.21 26.96 25.06
N THR A 327 -4.13 26.93 24.09
CA THR A 327 -5.19 27.94 23.94
C THR A 327 -6.50 27.55 24.64
N GLY A 328 -6.65 26.29 25.05
CA GLY A 328 -7.89 25.74 25.62
C GLY A 328 -9.06 25.71 24.62
N SER A 329 -8.81 25.95 23.33
CA SER A 329 -9.86 26.12 22.31
C SER A 329 -10.22 24.81 21.64
N TYR A 330 -11.41 24.29 21.94
CA TYR A 330 -11.95 23.11 21.25
C TYR A 330 -12.18 23.35 19.77
N ALA A 331 -12.63 24.55 19.39
CA ALA A 331 -12.83 24.91 17.99
C ALA A 331 -11.53 24.85 17.19
N ALA A 332 -10.41 25.33 17.77
CA ALA A 332 -9.10 25.23 17.14
C ALA A 332 -8.67 23.77 16.93
N LEU A 333 -8.88 22.91 17.95
CA LEU A 333 -8.59 21.47 17.84
C LEU A 333 -9.37 20.81 16.70
N VAL A 334 -10.68 21.09 16.61
CA VAL A 334 -11.55 20.54 15.56
C VAL A 334 -11.09 21.01 14.18
N VAL A 335 -10.85 22.31 13.99
CA VAL A 335 -10.40 22.87 12.69
C VAL A 335 -9.07 22.27 12.26
N ILE A 336 -8.07 22.22 13.15
CA ILE A 336 -6.77 21.63 12.84
C ILE A 336 -6.90 20.15 12.50
N SER A 337 -7.75 19.42 13.21
CA SER A 337 -7.96 17.97 12.98
C SER A 337 -8.68 17.69 11.66
N LEU A 338 -9.64 18.54 11.26
CA LEU A 338 -10.29 18.44 9.95
C LEU A 338 -9.29 18.67 8.81
N LEU A 339 -8.44 19.70 8.93
CA LEU A 339 -7.39 20.02 7.96
C LEU A 339 -6.33 18.92 7.89
N TYR A 340 -5.86 18.44 9.04
CA TYR A 340 -4.97 17.28 9.14
C TYR A 340 -5.57 16.06 8.44
N GLY A 341 -6.82 15.71 8.75
CA GLY A 341 -7.50 14.57 8.15
C GLY A 341 -7.56 14.68 6.62
N PHE A 342 -7.99 15.83 6.09
CA PHE A 342 -8.04 16.06 4.66
C PHE A 342 -6.67 15.91 3.99
N CYS A 343 -5.63 16.57 4.53
CA CYS A 343 -4.27 16.49 3.98
C CYS A 343 -3.67 15.07 4.11
N SER A 344 -3.98 14.37 5.20
CA SER A 344 -3.60 12.96 5.42
C SER A 344 -4.14 12.08 4.30
N GLY A 345 -5.44 12.17 4.01
CA GLY A 345 -6.06 11.38 2.96
C GLY A 345 -5.57 11.76 1.56
N ALA A 346 -5.35 13.06 1.35
CA ALA A 346 -4.82 13.59 0.11
C ALA A 346 -3.43 13.03 -0.21
N LEU A 347 -2.59 12.91 0.81
CA LEU A 347 -1.25 12.32 0.77
C LEU A 347 -1.30 10.81 0.45
N THR A 348 -2.09 10.04 1.18
CA THR A 348 -2.15 8.56 1.02
C THR A 348 -2.51 8.12 -0.40
N SER A 349 -3.32 8.91 -1.11
CA SER A 349 -3.74 8.58 -2.49
C SER A 349 -2.60 8.71 -3.50
N LEU A 350 -1.61 9.54 -3.20
CA LEU A 350 -0.50 9.86 -4.11
C LEU A 350 0.71 8.97 -3.92
N VAL A 351 0.94 8.43 -2.71
CA VAL A 351 2.12 7.60 -2.39
C VAL A 351 2.28 6.50 -3.45
N PHE A 352 1.34 5.57 -3.55
CA PHE A 352 1.46 4.46 -4.50
C PHE A 352 1.34 4.87 -5.98
N ALA A 353 0.66 5.99 -6.27
CA ALA A 353 0.50 6.50 -7.64
C ALA A 353 1.81 7.05 -8.25
N VAL A 354 2.74 7.53 -7.42
CA VAL A 354 4.04 8.06 -7.86
C VAL A 354 5.01 6.93 -8.24
N VAL A 355 4.93 5.75 -7.61
CA VAL A 355 5.83 4.62 -7.87
C VAL A 355 6.01 4.29 -9.36
N PRO A 356 4.94 4.07 -10.18
CA PRO A 356 5.10 3.78 -11.60
C PRO A 356 5.74 4.90 -12.42
N LYS A 357 5.76 6.14 -11.93
CA LYS A 357 6.45 7.28 -12.57
C LYS A 357 7.97 7.25 -12.33
N ILE A 358 8.42 6.59 -11.26
CA ILE A 358 9.83 6.46 -10.91
C ILE A 358 10.44 5.22 -11.57
N VAL A 359 9.78 4.06 -11.42
CA VAL A 359 10.35 2.76 -11.81
C VAL A 359 9.79 2.18 -13.11
N GLY A 360 8.72 2.78 -13.64
CA GLY A 360 7.95 2.22 -14.75
C GLY A 360 6.86 1.23 -14.31
N VAL A 361 5.88 1.00 -15.18
CA VAL A 361 4.70 0.17 -14.87
C VAL A 361 5.07 -1.31 -14.69
N GLN A 362 6.05 -1.79 -15.45
CA GLN A 362 6.48 -3.19 -15.46
C GLN A 362 7.08 -3.62 -14.11
N ARG A 363 7.78 -2.68 -13.46
CA ARG A 363 8.52 -2.88 -12.21
C ARG A 363 7.76 -2.44 -10.96
N THR A 364 6.53 -1.94 -11.15
CA THR A 364 5.71 -1.36 -10.08
C THR A 364 5.38 -2.38 -9.00
N MET A 365 5.16 -3.65 -9.36
CA MET A 365 4.80 -4.67 -8.39
C MET A 365 5.94 -4.99 -7.41
N GLY A 366 7.17 -5.19 -7.90
CA GLY A 366 8.36 -5.38 -7.07
C GLY A 366 8.64 -4.16 -6.20
N ALA A 367 8.58 -2.96 -6.79
CA ALA A 367 8.73 -1.70 -6.10
C ALA A 367 7.73 -1.53 -4.93
N LEU A 368 6.43 -1.78 -5.16
CA LEU A 368 5.42 -1.64 -4.10
C LEU A 368 5.65 -2.61 -2.93
N GLY A 369 6.18 -3.81 -3.22
CA GLY A 369 6.55 -4.79 -2.19
C GLY A 369 7.71 -4.30 -1.33
N LEU A 370 8.79 -3.85 -1.96
CA LEU A 370 9.97 -3.30 -1.26
C LEU A 370 9.66 -2.01 -0.49
N LEU A 371 8.85 -1.13 -1.06
CA LEU A 371 8.39 0.10 -0.41
C LEU A 371 7.72 -0.24 0.92
N GLN A 372 6.75 -1.14 0.93
CA GLN A 372 6.03 -1.53 2.15
C GLN A 372 6.90 -2.19 3.22
N LEU A 373 7.88 -3.00 2.81
CA LEU A 373 8.82 -3.60 3.75
C LEU A 373 9.59 -2.51 4.50
N ILE A 374 10.10 -1.51 3.78
CA ILE A 374 10.87 -0.42 4.37
C ILE A 374 9.95 0.47 5.21
N GLU A 375 8.75 0.80 4.72
CA GLU A 375 7.73 1.55 5.48
C GLU A 375 7.36 0.86 6.80
N SER A 376 7.32 -0.47 6.83
CA SER A 376 7.02 -1.23 8.05
C SER A 376 8.00 -0.95 9.18
N SER A 377 9.29 -0.89 8.85
CA SER A 377 10.34 -0.63 9.83
C SER A 377 10.19 0.77 10.44
N ALA A 378 9.79 1.75 9.63
CA ALA A 378 9.56 3.12 10.06
C ALA A 378 8.29 3.25 10.91
N GLY A 379 7.18 2.62 10.51
CA GLY A 379 5.92 2.63 11.26
C GLY A 379 6.02 2.00 12.64
N LEU A 380 6.82 0.93 12.78
CA LEU A 380 7.04 0.25 14.07
C LEU A 380 7.79 1.13 15.07
N LEU A 381 8.63 2.05 14.60
CA LEU A 381 9.41 2.96 15.47
C LEU A 381 8.60 4.18 15.94
N GLY A 382 7.63 4.64 15.14
CA GLY A 382 6.90 5.89 15.37
C GLY A 382 6.09 5.94 16.65
N THR A 383 5.21 4.95 16.87
CA THR A 383 4.31 4.94 18.04
C THR A 383 5.04 4.63 19.35
N PRO A 384 6.02 3.70 19.44
CA PRO A 384 6.80 3.53 20.66
C PRO A 384 7.66 4.75 20.98
N LEU A 385 8.27 5.40 19.98
CA LEU A 385 9.01 6.64 20.18
C LEU A 385 8.11 7.74 20.75
N SER A 386 6.90 7.88 20.21
CA SER A 386 5.90 8.81 20.73
C SER A 386 5.50 8.50 22.19
N GLY A 387 5.32 7.23 22.53
CA GLY A 387 5.04 6.78 23.90
C GLY A 387 6.18 7.11 24.86
N PHE A 388 7.42 6.80 24.48
CA PHE A 388 8.61 7.11 25.25
C PHE A 388 8.78 8.62 25.51
N LEU A 389 8.53 9.45 24.48
CA LEU A 389 8.54 10.91 24.64
C LEU A 389 7.49 11.38 25.63
N LYS A 390 6.30 10.77 25.63
CA LYS A 390 5.24 11.07 26.60
C LYS A 390 5.65 10.66 28.01
N ASP A 391 6.29 9.51 28.19
CA ASP A 391 6.71 9.03 29.51
C ASP A 391 7.76 9.95 30.15
N ILE A 392 8.67 10.53 29.36
CA ILE A 392 9.69 11.48 29.85
C ILE A 392 9.09 12.87 30.10
N THR A 393 8.27 13.37 29.18
CA THR A 393 7.78 14.77 29.22
C THR A 393 6.49 14.94 30.00
N GLY A 394 5.79 13.84 30.29
CA GLY A 394 4.49 13.81 30.94
C GLY A 394 3.32 14.22 30.05
N ASN A 395 3.54 14.60 28.78
CA ASN A 395 2.49 15.02 27.85
C ASN A 395 2.82 14.65 26.39
N TYR A 396 1.88 14.85 25.47
CA TYR A 396 2.06 14.49 24.05
C TYR A 396 2.66 15.59 23.16
N VAL A 397 2.97 16.78 23.69
CA VAL A 397 3.43 17.93 22.87
C VAL A 397 4.69 17.57 22.11
N ALA A 398 5.70 17.03 22.81
CA ALA A 398 6.96 16.59 22.19
C ALA A 398 6.72 15.50 21.13
N SER A 399 5.82 14.56 21.40
CA SER A 399 5.47 13.47 20.47
C SER A 399 4.92 14.01 19.15
N PHE A 400 4.00 14.99 19.19
CA PHE A 400 3.45 15.62 17.98
C PHE A 400 4.47 16.48 17.24
N LEU A 401 5.31 17.24 17.95
CA LEU A 401 6.36 18.04 17.32
C LEU A 401 7.40 17.17 16.61
N VAL A 402 7.85 16.08 17.24
CA VAL A 402 8.79 15.13 16.63
C VAL A 402 8.14 14.44 15.42
N ALA A 403 6.89 13.98 15.56
CA ALA A 403 6.15 13.36 14.45
C ALA A 403 6.04 14.29 13.24
N GLY A 404 5.64 15.54 13.45
CA GLY A 404 5.56 16.53 12.37
C GLY A 404 6.93 16.83 11.75
N SER A 405 8.00 16.81 12.54
CA SER A 405 9.37 17.07 12.07
C SER A 405 9.85 15.99 11.10
N PHE A 406 9.52 14.72 11.37
CA PHE A 406 9.80 13.61 10.46
C PHE A 406 9.10 13.77 9.11
N LEU A 407 7.84 14.26 9.09
CA LEU A 407 7.13 14.52 7.84
C LEU A 407 7.75 15.68 7.06
N LEU A 408 8.13 16.76 7.73
CA LEU A 408 8.84 17.87 7.08
C LEU A 408 10.17 17.39 6.48
N LEU A 409 10.93 16.59 7.23
CA LEU A 409 12.16 15.98 6.74
C LEU A 409 11.91 15.05 5.55
N GLY A 410 10.81 14.29 5.56
CA GLY A 410 10.35 13.48 4.43
C GLY A 410 10.07 14.32 3.18
N SER A 411 9.36 15.45 3.32
CA SER A 411 9.09 16.40 2.23
C SER A 411 10.39 16.99 1.66
N PHE A 412 11.33 17.40 2.51
CA PHE A 412 12.64 17.87 2.07
C PHE A 412 13.46 16.78 1.39
N THR A 413 13.36 15.53 1.86
CA THR A 413 14.01 14.38 1.22
C THR A 413 13.45 14.15 -0.18
N LEU A 414 12.12 14.21 -0.34
CA LEU A 414 11.47 14.13 -1.65
C LEU A 414 11.91 15.27 -2.59
N ALA A 415 12.21 16.46 -2.06
CA ALA A 415 12.73 17.56 -2.87
C ALA A 415 14.14 17.31 -3.44
N THR A 416 14.89 16.33 -2.90
CA THR A 416 16.20 15.92 -3.43
C THR A 416 16.14 14.88 -4.54
N LEU A 417 14.93 14.42 -4.93
CA LEU A 417 14.74 13.54 -6.07
C LEU A 417 15.34 14.14 -7.35
N PRO A 418 16.03 13.33 -8.19
CA PRO A 418 16.50 13.80 -9.48
C PRO A 418 15.35 14.40 -10.30
N HIS A 419 15.59 15.54 -10.95
CA HIS A 419 14.58 16.29 -11.71
C HIS A 419 13.35 16.74 -10.88
N PHE A 420 13.47 16.87 -9.56
CA PHE A 420 12.38 17.44 -8.74
C PHE A 420 12.00 18.85 -9.20
N PHE A 421 12.97 19.74 -9.41
CA PHE A 421 12.73 21.12 -9.86
C PHE A 421 12.44 21.26 -11.36
N SER A 422 12.40 20.17 -12.12
CA SER A 422 12.01 20.21 -13.53
C SER A 422 10.51 20.40 -13.66
N CYS A 423 10.10 21.26 -14.59
CA CYS A 423 8.69 21.47 -14.94
C CYS A 423 8.11 20.34 -15.80
N THR A 424 8.96 19.50 -16.39
CA THR A 424 8.56 18.34 -17.19
C THR A 424 8.82 17.03 -16.44
N ASP A 425 7.93 16.05 -16.64
CA ASP A 425 8.18 14.68 -16.20
C ASP A 425 9.45 14.16 -16.93
N PRO A 426 10.39 13.50 -16.22
CA PRO A 426 11.49 12.83 -16.89
C PRO A 426 10.94 11.76 -17.85
N PRO A 427 11.63 11.47 -18.97
CA PRO A 427 11.25 10.35 -19.82
C PRO A 427 11.21 9.07 -19.00
N LEU A 428 10.20 8.23 -19.24
CA LEU A 428 10.09 6.94 -18.59
C LEU A 428 11.37 6.13 -18.84
N PRO A 429 11.86 5.34 -17.86
CA PRO A 429 13.04 4.51 -18.05
C PRO A 429 12.90 3.66 -19.33
N VAL A 430 13.86 3.78 -20.24
CA VAL A 430 13.90 2.97 -21.46
C VAL A 430 14.16 1.53 -21.05
N THR A 431 13.22 0.64 -21.34
CA THR A 431 13.45 -0.80 -21.20
C THR A 431 14.21 -1.27 -22.43
N ASP A 432 15.52 -1.41 -22.30
CA ASP A 432 16.36 -2.00 -23.33
C ASP A 432 15.89 -3.45 -23.57
N LYS A 433 15.24 -3.68 -24.71
CA LYS A 433 14.94 -5.04 -25.20
C LYS A 433 16.22 -5.81 -25.56
N SER A 434 17.39 -5.15 -25.56
CA SER A 434 18.69 -5.71 -25.94
C SER A 434 19.34 -6.62 -24.88
N ASP A 435 18.97 -6.52 -23.60
CA ASP A 435 19.60 -7.34 -22.54
C ASP A 435 19.01 -8.76 -22.42
N SER A 436 18.11 -9.14 -23.33
CA SER A 436 17.47 -10.47 -23.34
C SER A 436 18.09 -11.47 -24.33
N LEU A 437 19.11 -11.06 -25.09
CA LEU A 437 19.87 -11.98 -25.93
C LEU A 437 21.21 -12.29 -25.26
N PRO A 438 21.48 -13.56 -24.91
CA PRO A 438 22.83 -14.01 -24.56
C PRO A 438 23.83 -13.54 -25.63
N PRO A 439 25.06 -13.15 -25.26
CA PRO A 439 26.07 -12.66 -26.20
C PRO A 439 26.32 -13.61 -27.39
N GLU A 440 26.08 -14.91 -27.18
CA GLU A 440 26.16 -15.96 -28.22
C GLU A 440 25.13 -15.80 -29.35
N LEU A 441 23.93 -15.25 -29.08
CA LEU A 441 22.89 -15.02 -30.09
C LEU A 441 23.04 -13.65 -30.79
N GLN A 442 23.69 -12.68 -30.16
CA GLN A 442 24.09 -11.44 -30.82
C GLN A 442 25.16 -11.71 -31.90
N GLN A 443 26.12 -12.60 -31.61
CA GLN A 443 27.12 -13.07 -32.59
C GLN A 443 26.50 -13.84 -33.77
N MET A 444 25.47 -14.67 -33.54
CA MET A 444 24.76 -15.33 -34.66
C MET A 444 23.98 -14.35 -35.53
N SER A 445 23.41 -13.29 -34.96
CA SER A 445 22.69 -12.27 -35.72
C SER A 445 23.62 -11.44 -36.61
N SER A 446 24.81 -11.07 -36.12
CA SER A 446 25.81 -10.36 -36.92
C SER A 446 26.37 -11.24 -38.04
N LEU A 447 26.64 -12.52 -37.77
CA LEU A 447 27.09 -13.49 -38.79
C LEU A 447 26.04 -13.75 -39.88
N SER A 448 24.74 -13.74 -39.53
CA SER A 448 23.66 -13.88 -40.51
C SER A 448 23.44 -12.64 -41.38
N THR A 449 23.82 -11.46 -40.88
CA THR A 449 23.67 -10.20 -41.61
C THR A 449 24.82 -10.01 -42.62
N ASP A 450 26.02 -10.46 -42.29
CA ASP A 450 27.18 -10.43 -43.20
C ASP A 450 27.07 -11.48 -44.34
N ALA A 451 26.44 -12.63 -44.08
CA ALA A 451 26.21 -13.66 -45.11
C ALA A 451 25.19 -13.23 -46.20
N ASN A 452 24.25 -12.34 -45.86
CA ASN A 452 23.23 -11.84 -46.79
C ASN A 452 23.71 -10.66 -47.66
N ASN A 453 24.88 -10.08 -47.37
CA ASN A 453 25.43 -8.95 -48.13
C ASN A 453 26.52 -9.37 -49.15
N GLN A 454 26.80 -10.68 -49.29
CA GLN A 454 27.80 -11.21 -50.23
C GLN A 454 27.22 -11.90 -51.48
N THR A 455 25.93 -11.78 -51.77
CA THR A 455 25.30 -12.46 -52.94
C THR A 455 24.78 -11.54 -54.06
N ASP A 456 25.00 -10.23 -54.00
CA ASP A 456 24.67 -9.31 -55.10
C ASP A 456 25.93 -8.69 -55.73
N GLU A 457 26.76 -9.53 -56.36
CA GLU A 457 27.66 -9.10 -57.44
C GLU A 457 27.05 -9.56 -58.78
N PRO A 458 26.68 -8.67 -59.71
CA PRO A 458 26.38 -9.08 -61.07
C PRO A 458 27.68 -9.13 -61.89
N GLU A 459 28.04 -10.33 -62.34
CA GLU A 459 28.96 -10.53 -63.46
C GLU A 459 28.34 -10.00 -64.77
N ARG A 460 29.18 -9.27 -65.51
CA ARG A 460 29.12 -8.80 -66.92
C ARG A 460 28.56 -7.42 -67.23
#